data_AF-A0A0S8JEZ8-F1
#
_entry.id   AF-A0A0S8JEZ8-F1
#
_cell.length_a   1.000
_cell.length_b   1.000
_cell.length_c   1.000
_cell.angle_alpha   90.00
_cell.angle_beta   90.00
_cell.angle_gamma   90.00
#
_symmetry.space_group_name_H-M   'P 1'
#
loop_
_entity.id
_entity.type
_entity.pdbx_description
1 polymer ?
#
loop_
_entity_poly.entity_id
_entity_poly.type
_entity_poly.pdbx_seq_one_letter_code
_entity_poly.pdbx_strand_id
1 'polypeptide(L)'
;QNPYKMWRITPDGTLQPIGIELGILDEPYNKPRQMLPDIYWQTGYVDAVWSDTILRKKSMTGDTILPLIIPPSEWIDIDSPDDWHRAERMIANGEISFDDLGFHL
;
A
#
# COMPACT_ATOMS: atom_id res chain seq x y z
N GLN A 1 1.82 -0.11 11.00
CA GLN A 1 2.20 -0.66 9.68
C GLN A 1 3.39 -1.62 9.81
N ASN A 2 3.44 -2.68 8.98
CA ASN A 2 4.38 -3.80 9.11
C ASN A 2 5.36 -3.85 7.91
N PRO A 3 6.69 -3.99 8.11
CA PRO A 3 7.67 -4.09 7.02
C PRO A 3 7.44 -5.26 6.06
N TYR A 4 6.81 -6.36 6.49
CA TYR A 4 6.49 -7.49 5.61
C TYR A 4 5.36 -7.20 4.61
N LYS A 5 4.71 -6.03 4.69
CA LYS A 5 3.73 -5.52 3.72
C LYS A 5 4.28 -4.39 2.85
N MET A 6 5.59 -4.22 2.82
CA MET A 6 6.25 -3.21 2.01
C MET A 6 6.84 -3.82 0.74
N TRP A 7 6.96 -2.99 -0.29
CA TRP A 7 7.37 -3.37 -1.62
C TRP A 7 8.29 -2.33 -2.23
N ARG A 8 9.13 -2.76 -3.17
CA ARG A 8 9.81 -1.92 -4.14
C ARG A 8 9.18 -2.08 -5.50
N ILE A 9 9.22 -1.02 -6.28
CA ILE A 9 8.91 -1.08 -7.71
C ILE A 9 10.24 -1.29 -8.44
N THR A 10 10.33 -2.37 -9.21
CA THR A 10 11.50 -2.71 -10.02
C THR A 10 11.56 -1.86 -11.30
N PRO A 11 12.69 -1.83 -12.03
CA PRO A 11 12.79 -1.07 -13.28
C PRO A 11 11.80 -1.50 -14.37
N ASP A 12 11.33 -2.75 -14.36
CA ASP A 12 10.28 -3.27 -15.24
C ASP A 12 8.85 -2.96 -14.74
N GLY A 13 8.71 -2.25 -13.62
CA GLY A 13 7.43 -1.78 -13.08
C GLY A 13 6.70 -2.78 -12.21
N THR A 14 7.32 -3.90 -11.84
CA THR A 14 6.71 -4.94 -11.00
C THR A 14 7.03 -4.73 -9.52
N LEU A 15 6.22 -5.33 -8.63
CA LEU A 15 6.47 -5.28 -7.19
C LEU A 15 7.39 -6.40 -6.73
N GLN A 16 8.40 -6.03 -5.94
CA GLN A 16 9.30 -6.94 -5.25
C GLN A 16 9.22 -6.74 -3.73
N PRO A 17 9.02 -7.81 -2.92
CA PRO A 17 9.07 -7.71 -1.47
C PRO A 17 10.43 -7.19 -1.02
N ILE A 18 10.45 -6.25 -0.07
CA ILE A 18 11.72 -5.79 0.50
C ILE A 18 12.44 -6.93 1.23
N GLY A 19 13.77 -6.93 1.13
CA GLY A 19 14.64 -7.91 1.78
C GLY A 19 15.21 -8.97 0.84
N ILE A 20 14.60 -9.19 -0.33
CA ILE A 20 15.10 -10.18 -1.31
C ILE A 20 16.45 -9.75 -1.88
N GLU A 21 16.60 -8.49 -2.27
CA GLU A 21 17.86 -7.99 -2.81
C GLU A 21 18.88 -7.55 -1.75
N LEU A 22 18.49 -7.53 -0.46
CA LEU A 22 19.23 -6.73 0.49
C LEU A 22 20.58 -7.34 0.87
N GLY A 23 20.70 -8.62 1.25
CA GLY A 23 21.99 -9.14 1.75
C GLY A 23 22.71 -8.17 2.70
N ILE A 24 21.96 -7.35 3.47
CA ILE A 24 22.46 -6.07 3.97
C ILE A 24 23.35 -6.32 5.18
N LEU A 25 24.55 -5.76 5.08
CA LEU A 25 25.68 -5.94 5.98
C LEU A 25 25.84 -4.84 7.04
N ASP A 26 25.08 -3.73 7.06
CA ASP A 26 25.02 -2.81 8.24
C ASP A 26 23.91 -1.72 8.17
N GLU A 27 23.12 -1.63 9.25
CA GLU A 27 22.27 -0.53 9.76
C GLU A 27 21.59 0.47 8.78
N PRO A 28 20.66 0.04 7.91
CA PRO A 28 19.94 0.93 6.99
C PRO A 28 19.07 1.99 7.71
N TYR A 29 18.63 1.73 8.94
CA TYR A 29 17.85 2.66 9.76
C TYR A 29 18.65 3.89 10.23
N ASN A 30 19.98 3.86 10.11
CA ASN A 30 20.89 4.98 10.44
C ASN A 30 21.32 5.79 9.21
N LYS A 31 20.85 5.43 8.00
CA LYS A 31 21.18 6.17 6.76
C LYS A 31 20.19 7.32 6.51
N PRO A 32 20.63 8.42 5.87
CA PRO A 32 19.73 9.49 5.45
C PRO A 32 18.65 8.97 4.48
N ARG A 33 17.40 9.41 4.68
CA ARG A 33 16.23 8.90 3.93
C ARG A 33 16.37 9.01 2.41
N GLN A 34 16.98 10.08 1.92
CA GLN A 34 17.19 10.33 0.49
C GLN A 34 18.16 9.36 -0.19
N MET A 35 18.92 8.58 0.57
CA MET A 35 19.80 7.53 0.04
C MET A 35 19.16 6.15 0.07
N LEU A 36 18.00 6.02 0.70
CA LEU A 36 17.26 4.77 0.76
C LEU A 36 16.42 4.62 -0.52
N PRO A 37 16.20 3.38 -1.00
CA PRO A 37 15.30 3.15 -2.11
C PRO A 37 13.87 3.56 -1.73
N ASP A 38 13.08 3.95 -2.73
CA ASP A 38 11.66 4.19 -2.54
C ASP A 38 10.96 2.89 -2.11
N ILE A 39 10.31 2.95 -0.95
CA ILE A 39 9.55 1.84 -0.37
C ILE A 39 8.07 2.21 -0.32
N TYR A 40 7.22 1.30 -0.77
CA TYR A 40 5.77 1.45 -0.84
C TYR A 40 5.12 0.51 0.17
N TRP A 41 4.04 0.95 0.81
CA TRP A 41 3.24 0.12 1.69
C TRP A 41 1.99 -0.37 0.99
N GLN A 42 1.67 -1.66 1.14
CA GLN A 42 0.37 -2.18 0.76
C GLN A 42 -0.67 -1.73 1.77
N THR A 43 -1.65 -0.96 1.30
CA THR A 43 -2.73 -0.38 2.10
C THR A 43 -3.96 -1.29 2.18
N GLY A 44 -4.02 -2.34 1.35
CA GLY A 44 -5.17 -3.25 1.29
C GLY A 44 -6.43 -2.62 0.67
N TYR A 45 -6.30 -1.45 0.04
CA TYR A 45 -7.42 -0.69 -0.52
C TYR A 45 -8.15 -1.47 -1.63
N VAL A 46 -7.41 -2.02 -2.58
CA VAL A 46 -7.94 -2.89 -3.64
C VAL A 46 -6.86 -3.85 -4.13
N ASP A 47 -7.24 -5.10 -4.36
CA ASP A 47 -6.42 -6.11 -5.00
C ASP A 47 -7.21 -6.73 -6.17
N ALA A 48 -6.59 -6.78 -7.35
CA ALA A 48 -7.13 -7.48 -8.51
C ALA A 48 -6.26 -8.70 -8.83
N VAL A 49 -6.87 -9.88 -8.87
CA VAL A 49 -6.15 -11.14 -9.05
C VAL A 49 -6.91 -12.09 -9.98
N TRP A 50 -6.16 -12.87 -10.78
CA TRP A 50 -6.72 -13.95 -11.57
C TRP A 50 -7.34 -15.02 -10.65
N SER A 51 -8.55 -15.47 -10.97
CA SER A 51 -9.24 -16.52 -10.20
C SER A 51 -8.40 -17.80 -10.11
N ASP A 52 -7.67 -18.15 -11.17
CA ASP A 52 -6.79 -19.32 -11.19
C ASP A 52 -5.64 -19.24 -10.18
N THR A 53 -5.16 -18.04 -9.83
CA THR A 53 -4.16 -17.86 -8.75
C THR A 53 -4.71 -18.41 -7.43
N ILE A 54 -5.96 -18.08 -7.11
CA ILE A 54 -6.62 -18.56 -5.91
C ILE A 54 -7.01 -20.03 -6.05
N LEU A 55 -7.71 -20.38 -7.13
CA LEU A 55 -8.35 -21.69 -7.26
C LEU A 55 -7.35 -22.82 -7.54
N ARG A 56 -6.33 -22.55 -8.36
CA ARG A 56 -5.34 -23.56 -8.76
C ARG A 56 -4.06 -23.45 -7.94
N LYS A 57 -3.49 -22.25 -7.81
CA LYS A 57 -2.21 -22.07 -7.08
C LYS A 57 -2.39 -22.03 -5.56
N LYS A 58 -3.63 -21.91 -5.07
CA LYS A 58 -3.95 -21.77 -3.64
C LYS A 58 -3.21 -20.59 -3.00
N SER A 59 -3.05 -19.50 -3.75
CA SER A 59 -2.34 -18.30 -3.35
C SER A 59 -3.21 -17.06 -3.61
N MET A 60 -3.06 -16.03 -2.78
CA MET A 60 -3.62 -14.70 -3.04
C MET A 60 -2.74 -13.85 -3.96
N THR A 61 -1.52 -14.31 -4.23
CA THR A 61 -0.48 -13.56 -4.94
C THR A 61 -0.04 -14.32 -6.19
N GLY A 62 -0.02 -13.62 -7.33
CA GLY A 62 0.50 -14.13 -8.60
C GLY A 62 2.03 -14.07 -8.68
N ASP A 63 2.60 -14.60 -9.77
CA ASP A 63 4.07 -14.58 -9.96
C ASP A 63 4.61 -13.20 -10.35
N THR A 64 3.75 -12.37 -10.94
CA THR A 64 4.04 -11.00 -11.34
C THR A 64 2.96 -10.11 -10.76
N ILE A 65 3.37 -9.07 -10.05
CA ILE A 65 2.49 -8.15 -9.34
C ILE A 65 2.78 -6.75 -9.87
N LEU A 66 1.74 -6.01 -10.24
CA LEU A 66 1.85 -4.62 -10.66
C LEU A 66 1.29 -3.70 -9.57
N PRO A 67 1.89 -2.52 -9.35
CA PRO A 67 1.38 -1.56 -8.38
C PRO A 67 0.17 -0.79 -8.90
N LEU A 68 -0.75 -0.48 -7.98
CA LEU A 68 -1.63 0.69 -8.08
C LEU A 68 -1.19 1.69 -7.02
N ILE A 69 -0.61 2.81 -7.44
CA ILE A 69 -0.11 3.83 -6.51
C ILE A 69 -1.23 4.79 -6.19
N ILE A 70 -1.62 4.83 -4.92
CA ILE A 70 -2.66 5.72 -4.39
C ILE A 70 -2.00 6.75 -3.48
N PRO A 71 -2.18 8.07 -3.74
CA PRO A 71 -1.70 9.12 -2.85
C PRO A 71 -2.21 8.94 -1.41
N PRO A 72 -1.39 9.19 -0.37
CA PRO A 72 -1.83 9.09 1.02
C PRO A 72 -3.02 9.99 1.41
N SER A 73 -3.31 11.01 0.60
CA SER A 73 -4.47 11.88 0.77
C SER A 73 -5.79 11.27 0.25
N GLU A 74 -5.72 10.23 -0.57
CA GLU A 74 -6.88 9.64 -1.27
C GLU A 74 -7.40 8.35 -0.61
N TRP A 75 -6.84 7.95 0.52
CA TRP A 75 -7.36 6.82 1.30
C TRP A 75 -7.24 7.07 2.79
N ILE A 76 -8.15 6.45 3.54
CA ILE A 76 -8.10 6.39 4.99
C ILE A 76 -8.29 4.92 5.39
N ASP A 77 -7.38 4.43 6.23
CA ASP A 77 -7.48 3.12 6.86
C ASP A 77 -7.96 3.32 8.29
N ILE A 78 -8.91 2.49 8.72
CA ILE A 78 -9.62 2.65 10.00
C ILE A 78 -9.30 1.43 10.86
N ASP A 79 -8.20 1.55 11.60
CA ASP A 79 -7.75 0.51 12.55
C ASP A 79 -8.16 0.83 14.00
N SER A 80 -8.40 2.10 14.31
CA SER A 80 -8.68 2.58 15.67
C SER A 80 -9.88 3.54 15.75
N PRO A 81 -10.44 3.75 16.95
CA PRO A 81 -11.47 4.77 17.15
C PRO A 81 -11.02 6.20 16.77
N ASP A 82 -9.73 6.51 16.89
CA ASP A 82 -9.22 7.84 16.50
C ASP A 82 -9.17 8.02 14.98
N ASP A 83 -8.92 6.94 14.23
CA ASP A 83 -9.00 6.95 12.77
C ASP A 83 -10.44 7.19 12.31
N TRP A 84 -11.42 6.59 13.00
CA TRP A 84 -12.84 6.86 12.78
C TRP A 84 -13.18 8.34 12.98
N HIS A 85 -12.84 8.91 14.14
CA HIS A 85 -13.09 10.33 14.42
C HIS A 85 -12.38 11.27 13.44
N ARG A 86 -11.22 10.86 12.90
CA ARG A 86 -10.54 11.60 11.85
C ARG A 86 -11.32 11.54 10.53
N ALA A 87 -11.79 10.36 10.11
CA ALA A 87 -12.61 10.21 8.92
C ALA A 87 -13.87 11.07 8.97
N GLU A 88 -14.59 11.05 10.11
CA GLU A 88 -15.77 11.89 10.32
C GLU A 88 -15.48 13.38 10.18
N ARG A 89 -14.36 13.86 10.75
CA ARG A 89 -13.96 15.26 10.64
C ARG A 89 -13.62 15.66 9.21
N MET A 90 -12.96 14.80 8.46
CA MET A 90 -12.61 15.08 7.05
C MET A 90 -13.87 15.26 6.20
N ILE A 91 -14.91 14.45 6.42
CA ILE A 91 -16.21 14.62 5.77
C ILE A 91 -16.90 15.91 6.25
N ALA A 92 -16.98 16.13 7.57
CA ALA A 92 -17.68 17.27 8.15
C ALA A 92 -17.08 18.64 7.74
N ASN A 93 -15.75 18.70 7.56
CA ASN A 93 -15.03 19.90 7.16
C ASN A 93 -14.93 20.08 5.64
N GLY A 94 -15.41 19.11 4.85
CA GLY A 94 -15.34 19.15 3.39
C GLY A 94 -13.94 18.88 2.82
N GLU A 95 -13.06 18.23 3.58
CA GLU A 95 -11.76 17.75 3.08
C GLU A 95 -11.93 16.54 2.14
N ILE A 96 -13.01 15.77 2.33
CA ILE A 96 -13.46 14.67 1.45
C ILE A 96 -14.97 14.81 1.25
N SER A 97 -15.45 14.69 0.01
CA SER A 97 -16.88 14.63 -0.30
C SER A 97 -17.38 13.20 -0.60
N PHE A 98 -18.69 13.00 -0.59
CA PHE A 98 -19.28 11.72 -0.99
C PHE A 98 -19.03 11.40 -2.47
N ASP A 99 -18.99 12.41 -3.34
CA ASP A 99 -18.66 12.24 -4.76
C ASP A 99 -17.20 11.78 -4.96
N ASP A 100 -16.26 12.30 -4.17
CA ASP A 100 -14.85 11.85 -4.19
C ASP A 100 -14.72 10.36 -3.80
N LEU A 101 -15.65 9.89 -2.96
CA LEU A 101 -15.75 8.48 -2.54
C LEU A 101 -16.58 7.62 -3.52
N GLY A 102 -17.11 8.21 -4.60
CA GLY A 102 -17.94 7.52 -5.60
C GLY A 102 -19.40 7.29 -5.18
N PHE A 103 -19.88 7.97 -4.13
CA PHE A 103 -21.28 7.94 -3.71
C PHE A 103 -22.02 9.16 -4.27
N HIS A 104 -22.92 8.92 -5.21
CA HIS A 104 -23.84 9.94 -5.70
C HIS A 104 -25.15 9.86 -4.89
N LEU A 105 -25.33 10.79 -3.94
CA LEU A 105 -26.50 10.89 -3.06
C LEU A 105 -27.56 11.84 -3.61
#